data_AF-A0A7X5WR59-F1
#
_entry.id   AF-A0A7X5WR59-F1
#
_cell.length_a   1.000
_cell.length_b   1.000
_cell.length_c   1.000
_cell.angle_alpha   90.00
_cell.angle_beta   90.00
_cell.angle_gamma   90.00
#
_symmetry.space_group_name_H-M   'P 1'
#
loop_
_entity.id
_entity.type
_entity.pdbx_description
1 polymer ?
#
loop_
_entity_poly.entity_id
_entity_poly.type
_entity_poly.pdbx_seq_one_letter_code
_entity_poly.pdbx_strand_id
1 'polypeptide(L)' 'MLTERTVAEVVTRAVVSTRPGAPLREAARLMRDAEVHRILVMEDGE' A
#
# COMPACT_ATOMS: atom_id res chain seq x y z
N MET A 1 22.41 -5.78 16.97
CA MET A 1 21.95 -7.16 16.68
C MET A 1 20.54 -7.06 16.13
N LEU A 2 20.29 -7.59 14.93
CA LEU A 2 18.93 -7.83 14.46
C LEU A 2 18.49 -9.14 15.14
N THR A 3 17.62 -9.05 16.14
CA THR A 3 16.94 -10.19 16.75
C THR A 3 16.16 -10.93 15.65
N GLU A 4 16.13 -12.27 15.69
CA GLU A 4 15.32 -13.08 14.78
C GLU A 4 13.85 -12.65 14.89
N ARG A 5 13.39 -11.85 13.93
CA ARG A 5 12.00 -11.39 13.82
C ARG A 5 11.51 -11.72 12.43
N THR A 6 10.27 -12.20 12.34
CA THR A 6 9.68 -12.54 11.05
C THR A 6 9.11 -11.28 10.37
N VAL A 7 9.01 -11.29 9.04
CA VAL A 7 8.36 -10.20 8.30
C VAL A 7 6.91 -9.98 8.78
N ALA A 8 6.21 -11.07 9.10
CA ALA A 8 4.84 -11.03 9.59
C ALA A 8 4.68 -10.24 10.91
N GLU A 9 5.74 -10.09 11.71
CA GLU A 9 5.73 -9.34 12.96
C GLU A 9 5.89 -7.82 12.79
N VAL A 10 6.35 -7.38 11.61
CA VAL A 10 6.66 -5.96 11.35
C VAL A 10 5.87 -5.39 10.17
N VAL A 11 5.11 -6.23 9.47
CA VAL A 11 4.33 -5.82 8.30
C VAL A 11 3.14 -4.92 8.69
N THR A 12 2.86 -3.92 7.85
CA THR A 12 1.62 -3.15 7.92
C THR A 12 0.50 -3.97 7.29
N ARG A 13 -0.55 -4.29 8.07
CA ARG A 13 -1.62 -5.21 7.62
C ARG A 13 -2.68 -4.54 6.74
N ALA A 14 -3.03 -3.29 7.02
CA ALA A 14 -4.00 -2.53 6.26
C ALA A 14 -3.26 -1.69 5.22
N VAL A 15 -3.11 -2.22 4.01
CA VAL A 15 -2.50 -1.54 2.88
C VAL A 15 -3.58 -1.02 1.94
N VAL A 16 -3.36 0.17 1.41
CA VAL A 16 -4.24 0.79 0.42
C VAL A 16 -3.70 0.46 -0.97
N SER A 17 -4.57 -0.02 -1.86
CA SER A 17 -4.21 -0.40 -3.23
C SER A 17 -5.06 0.30 -4.28
N THR A 18 -4.54 0.35 -5.50
CA THR A 18 -5.24 0.79 -6.71
C THR A 18 -5.00 -0.22 -7.84
N ARG A 19 -5.79 -0.14 -8.91
CA ARG A 19 -5.59 -0.96 -10.12
C ARG A 19 -4.52 -0.39 -11.06
N PRO A 20 -3.88 -1.21 -11.89
CA PRO A 20 -3.12 -0.77 -13.05
C PRO A 20 -3.93 0.17 -13.94
N GLY A 21 -3.25 1.19 -14.47
CA GLY A 21 -3.88 2.20 -15.35
C GLY A 21 -4.90 3.10 -14.66
N ALA A 22 -5.04 3.07 -13.33
CA ALA A 22 -5.82 4.08 -12.61
C ALA A 22 -5.25 5.49 -12.88
N PRO A 23 -6.10 6.50 -13.11
CA PRO A 23 -5.64 7.86 -13.33
C PRO A 23 -4.78 8.35 -12.16
N LEU A 24 -3.68 9.05 -12.46
CA LEU A 24 -2.76 9.59 -11.44
C LEU A 24 -3.48 10.45 -10.38
N ARG A 25 -4.48 11.24 -10.80
CA ARG A 25 -5.32 12.04 -9.90
C ARG A 25 -6.05 11.19 -8.87
N GLU A 26 -6.52 10.01 -9.25
CA GLU A 26 -7.24 9.10 -8.37
C GLU A 26 -6.28 8.50 -7.34
N ALA A 27 -5.11 8.01 -7.78
CA ALA A 27 -4.05 7.53 -6.89
C ALA A 27 -3.59 8.61 -5.90
N ALA A 28 -3.38 9.85 -6.37
CA ALA A 28 -2.97 10.96 -5.51
C ALA A 28 -4.06 11.36 -4.50
N ARG A 29 -5.33 11.30 -4.89
CA ARG A 29 -6.45 11.52 -3.97
C ARG A 29 -6.49 10.42 -2.90
N LEU A 30 -6.37 9.15 -3.31
CA LEU A 30 -6.37 8.02 -2.41
C LEU A 30 -5.23 8.10 -1.37
N MET A 31 -4.02 8.48 -1.80
CA MET A 31 -2.89 8.73 -0.91
C MET A 31 -3.18 9.82 0.14
N ARG A 32 -3.77 10.95 -0.29
CA ARG A 32 -4.10 12.04 0.64
C ARG A 32 -5.22 11.66 1.61
N ASP A 33 -6.28 11.05 1.10
CA ASP A 33 -7.47 10.71 1.88
C ASP A 33 -7.16 9.61 2.92
N ALA A 34 -6.22 8.70 2.60
CA ALA A 34 -5.74 7.68 3.53
C ALA A 34 -4.49 8.08 4.33
N GLU A 35 -3.98 9.31 4.16
CA GLU A 35 -2.78 9.82 4.84
C GLU A 35 -1.52 8.93 4.67
N VAL A 36 -1.34 8.35 3.49
CA VAL A 36 -0.20 7.48 3.16
C VAL A 36 0.68 8.05 2.06
N HIS A 37 1.98 7.78 2.17
CA HIS A 37 2.96 8.21 1.16
C HIS A 37 3.10 7.22 -0.01
N ARG A 38 2.52 6.02 0.11
CA ARG A 38 2.66 4.92 -0.85
C ARG A 38 1.38 4.10 -0.86
N ILE A 39 1.02 3.62 -2.04
CA ILE A 39 -0.08 2.66 -2.26
C ILE A 39 0.44 1.51 -3.12
N LEU A 40 -0.19 0.35 -3.01
CA LEU A 40 0.09 -0.79 -3.87
C LEU A 40 -0.66 -0.64 -5.20
N VAL A 41 -0.10 -1.20 -6.28
CA VAL A 41 -0.77 -1.30 -7.58
C VAL A 41 -0.93 -2.79 -7.87
N MET A 42 -2.18 -3.26 -7.90
CA MET A 42 -2.53 -4.69 -7.95
C MET A 42 -3.53 -4.96 -9.08
N GLU A 43 -3.29 -5.98 -9.89
CA GLU A 43 -4.25 -6.46 -10.89
C GLU A 43 -5.30 -7.34 -10.17
N ASP A 44 -6.59 -7.13 -10.44
CA ASP A 44 -7.71 -7.90 -9.89
C ASP A 44 -7.90 -7.93 -8.35
N GLY A 45 -7.26 -7.03 -7.61
CA GLY A 45 -7.51 -6.87 -6.16
C GLY A 45 -6.85 -7.91 -5.27
N GLU A 46 -5.93 -8.72 -5.82
CA GLU A 46 -5.00 -9.59 -5.08
C GLU A 46 -3.62 -8.95 -4.95
#